data_AF-A0A965S5D1-F1
#
_entry.id   AF-A0A965S5D1-F1
#
_cell.length_a   1.000
_cell.length_b   1.000
_cell.length_c   1.000
_cell.angle_alpha   90.00
_cell.angle_beta   90.00
_cell.angle_gamma   90.00
#
_symmetry.space_group_name_H-M   'P 1'
#
loop_
_entity.id
_entity.type
_entity.pdbx_description
1 polymer ?
#
loop_
_entity_poly.entity_id
_entity_poly.type
_entity_poly.pdbx_seq_one_letter_code
_entity_poly.pdbx_strand_id
1 'polypeptide(L)'
;MTANTPNPPLQSNEAIAEAIAQALIEGFDRHYTLFRAASARAKQRFEQARWHEVQDAVSERIRYYEDRVRECVDRLNGDFAAATLDDAVWQRA
;
A
#
# COMPACT_ATOMS: atom_id res chain seq x y z
N MET A 1 11.57 -20.22 5.76
CA MET A 1 10.17 -20.58 5.47
C MET A 1 9.37 -20.38 6.74
N THR A 2 8.84 -19.18 6.98
CA THR A 2 7.89 -18.92 8.06
C THR A 2 6.50 -19.12 7.48
N ALA A 3 5.76 -20.09 8.01
CA ALA A 3 4.39 -20.39 7.60
C ALA A 3 3.52 -19.14 7.78
N ASN A 4 2.80 -18.75 6.74
CA ASN A 4 1.75 -17.75 6.81
C ASN A 4 0.54 -18.45 7.46
N THR A 5 0.45 -18.37 8.78
CA THR A 5 -0.68 -18.91 9.54
C THR A 5 -1.92 -18.08 9.16
N PRO A 6 -3.00 -18.69 8.65
CA PRO A 6 -4.21 -17.93 8.35
C PRO A 6 -4.75 -17.35 9.67
N ASN A 7 -4.96 -16.03 9.69
CA ASN A 7 -5.62 -15.38 10.81
C ASN A 7 -7.02 -15.99 11.00
N PRO A 8 -7.44 -16.24 12.25
CA PRO A 8 -8.80 -16.70 12.50
C PRO A 8 -9.82 -15.69 11.96
N PRO A 9 -10.98 -16.15 11.46
CA PRO A 9 -11.98 -15.25 10.88
C PRO A 9 -12.47 -14.25 11.92
N LEU A 10 -12.45 -12.97 11.54
CA LEU A 10 -13.01 -11.88 12.34
C LEU A 10 -14.52 -12.11 12.49
N GLN A 11 -15.00 -12.07 13.74
CA GLN A 11 -16.34 -12.57 14.07
C GLN A 11 -17.44 -11.49 13.95
N SER A 12 -17.10 -10.22 13.79
CA SER A 12 -18.05 -9.11 13.63
C SER A 12 -17.66 -8.19 12.48
N ASN A 13 -18.67 -7.55 11.87
CA ASN A 13 -18.48 -6.53 10.84
C ASN A 13 -17.63 -5.35 11.34
N GLU A 14 -17.72 -5.01 12.62
CA GLU A 14 -16.91 -3.96 13.25
C GLU A 14 -15.43 -4.35 13.30
N ALA A 15 -15.11 -5.58 13.70
CA ALA A 15 -13.74 -6.06 13.71
C ALA A 15 -13.15 -6.15 12.28
N ILE A 16 -13.97 -6.53 11.29
CA ILE A 16 -13.59 -6.52 9.86
C ILE A 16 -13.30 -5.09 9.41
N ALA A 17 -14.18 -4.14 9.74
CA ALA A 17 -14.02 -2.74 9.39
C ALA A 17 -12.73 -2.14 9.98
N GLU A 18 -12.46 -2.35 11.27
CA GLU A 18 -11.23 -1.90 11.93
C GLU A 18 -9.97 -2.52 11.28
N ALA A 19 -10.02 -3.81 10.95
CA ALA A 19 -8.90 -4.49 10.31
C ALA A 19 -8.64 -3.96 8.88
N ILE A 20 -9.69 -3.62 8.13
CA ILE A 20 -9.59 -2.98 6.81
C ILE A 20 -9.00 -1.58 6.94
N ALA A 21 -9.47 -0.78 7.89
CA ALA A 21 -8.94 0.55 8.17
C ALA A 21 -7.43 0.51 8.42
N GLN A 22 -7.02 -0.42 9.28
CA GLN A 22 -5.61 -0.65 9.59
C GLN A 22 -4.81 -1.09 8.36
N ALA A 23 -5.34 -2.02 7.56
CA ALA A 23 -4.68 -2.48 6.34
C ALA A 23 -4.53 -1.36 5.28
N LEU A 24 -5.49 -0.44 5.19
CA LEU A 24 -5.43 0.74 4.33
C LEU A 24 -4.33 1.71 4.79
N ILE A 25 -4.25 2.00 6.09
CA ILE A 25 -3.20 2.85 6.67
C ILE A 25 -1.82 2.23 6.42
N GLU A 26 -1.66 0.93 6.65
CA GLU A 26 -0.40 0.22 6.38
C GLU A 26 0.01 0.27 4.90
N GLY A 27 -0.96 0.13 3.98
CA GLY A 27 -0.74 0.27 2.55
C GLY A 27 -0.26 1.68 2.18
N PHE A 28 -0.89 2.70 2.76
CA PHE A 28 -0.51 4.10 2.57
C PHE A 28 0.90 4.39 3.12
N ASP A 29 1.20 3.99 4.36
CA ASP A 29 2.48 4.22 5.01
C ASP A 29 3.64 3.56 4.25
N ARG A 30 3.40 2.37 3.71
CA ARG A 30 4.38 1.67 2.86
C ARG A 30 4.63 2.43 1.56
N HIS A 31 3.58 2.87 0.87
CA HIS A 31 3.73 3.70 -0.32
C HIS A 31 4.51 4.99 -0.01
N TYR A 32 4.15 5.67 1.09
CA TYR A 32 4.76 6.92 1.49
C TYR A 32 6.25 6.75 1.84
N THR A 33 6.61 5.66 2.53
CA THR A 33 8.01 5.33 2.84
C THR A 33 8.85 5.17 1.57
N LEU A 34 8.36 4.42 0.58
CA LEU A 34 9.04 4.23 -0.70
C LEU A 34 9.17 5.54 -1.48
N PHE A 35 8.11 6.35 -1.50
CA PHE A 35 8.10 7.67 -2.12
C PHE A 35 9.17 8.58 -1.50
N ARG A 36 9.27 8.60 -0.16
CA ARG A 36 10.28 9.39 0.58
C ARG A 36 11.69 8.90 0.28
N ALA A 37 11.90 7.58 0.26
CA ALA A 37 13.20 6.99 -0.06
C ALA A 37 13.67 7.33 -1.49
N ALA A 38 12.76 7.27 -2.47
CA ALA A 38 13.05 7.67 -3.85
C ALA A 38 13.42 9.17 -3.94
N SER A 39 12.70 10.01 -3.20
CA SER A 39 12.91 11.47 -3.17
C SER A 39 14.20 11.88 -2.47
N ALA A 40 14.67 11.13 -1.46
CA ALA A 40 15.87 11.45 -0.68
C ALA A 40 17.14 11.56 -1.54
N ARG A 41 17.20 10.82 -2.66
CA ARG A 41 18.35 10.81 -3.59
C ARG A 41 18.28 11.89 -4.68
N ALA A 42 17.18 12.65 -4.76
CA ALA A 42 16.98 13.64 -5.82
C ALA A 42 18.03 14.75 -5.81
N LYS A 43 18.36 15.30 -4.63
CA LYS A 43 19.38 16.33 -4.47
C LYS A 43 20.75 15.87 -4.98
N GLN A 44 21.19 14.68 -4.56
CA GLN A 44 22.46 14.12 -4.98
C GLN A 44 22.53 13.94 -6.51
N ARG A 45 21.47 13.42 -7.14
CA ARG A 45 21.43 13.24 -8.60
C ARG A 45 21.49 14.57 -9.35
N PHE A 46 20.80 15.58 -8.83
CA PHE A 46 20.85 16.93 -9.38
C PHE A 46 22.26 17.52 -9.33
N GLU A 47 22.92 17.45 -8.17
CA GLU A 47 24.30 17.97 -7.99
C GLU A 47 25.33 17.25 -8.86
N GLN A 48 25.08 15.97 -9.16
CA GLN A 48 25.92 15.16 -10.05
C GLN A 48 25.53 15.27 -11.53
N ALA A 49 24.55 16.13 -11.88
CA ALA A 49 24.02 16.29 -13.24
C ALA A 49 23.54 14.96 -13.88
N ARG A 50 23.02 14.02 -13.07
CA ARG A 50 22.54 12.71 -13.52
C ARG A 50 21.11 12.80 -14.03
N TRP A 51 20.90 13.53 -15.12
CA TRP A 51 19.57 13.90 -15.63
C TRP A 51 18.70 12.71 -16.03
N HIS A 52 19.28 11.72 -16.71
CA HIS A 52 18.56 10.50 -17.11
C HIS A 52 17.96 9.80 -15.89
N GLU A 53 18.72 9.69 -14.81
CA GLU A 53 18.27 9.01 -13.60
C GLU A 53 17.25 9.81 -12.80
N VAL A 54 17.25 11.14 -12.92
CA VAL A 54 16.17 11.97 -12.39
C VAL A 54 14.88 11.66 -13.14
N GLN A 55 14.93 11.53 -14.48
CA GLN A 55 13.78 11.17 -15.29
C GLN A 55 13.27 9.76 -14.97
N ASP A 56 14.15 8.77 -14.88
CA ASP A 56 13.79 7.40 -14.50
C ASP A 56 13.14 7.36 -13.11
N ALA A 57 13.73 8.04 -12.13
CA ALA A 57 13.20 8.08 -10.76
C ALA A 57 11.81 8.73 -10.69
N VAL A 58 11.52 9.73 -11.53
CA VAL A 58 10.19 10.33 -11.61
C VAL A 58 9.18 9.36 -12.21
N SER A 59 9.54 8.67 -13.29
CA SER A 59 8.69 7.65 -13.92
C SER A 59 8.40 6.48 -12.97
N GLU A 60 9.42 5.98 -12.27
CA GLU A 60 9.24 4.93 -11.26
C GLU A 60 8.28 5.36 -10.15
N ARG A 61 8.39 6.61 -9.67
CA ARG A 61 7.55 7.13 -8.60
C ARG A 61 6.06 7.15 -8.95
N ILE A 62 5.71 7.44 -10.21
CA ILE A 62 4.33 7.39 -10.69
C ILE A 62 3.85 5.93 -10.74
N ARG A 63 4.67 5.05 -11.31
CA ARG A 63 4.35 3.61 -11.42
C ARG A 63 4.18 2.93 -10.07
N TYR A 64 4.99 3.29 -9.07
CA TYR A 64 4.89 2.73 -7.72
C TYR A 64 3.55 3.00 -7.05
N TYR A 65 2.84 4.07 -7.40
CA TYR A 65 1.51 4.29 -6.84
C TYR A 65 0.55 3.18 -7.27
N GLU A 66 0.49 2.88 -8.56
CA GLU A 66 -0.39 1.84 -9.11
C GLU A 66 -0.07 0.46 -8.52
N ASP A 67 1.21 0.10 -8.45
CA ASP A 67 1.64 -1.19 -7.90
C ASP A 67 1.27 -1.33 -6.41
N ARG A 68 1.35 -0.24 -5.63
CA ARG A 68 0.99 -0.25 -4.21
C ARG A 68 -0.53 -0.31 -4.00
N VAL A 69 -1.31 0.40 -4.82
CA VAL A 69 -2.77 0.30 -4.79
C VAL A 69 -3.21 -1.13 -5.13
N ARG A 70 -2.64 -1.73 -6.19
CA ARG A 70 -2.93 -3.12 -6.56
C ARG A 70 -2.62 -4.09 -5.43
N GLU A 71 -1.43 -3.97 -4.83
CA GLU A 71 -1.04 -4.81 -3.69
C GLU A 71 -1.97 -4.66 -2.47
N CYS A 72 -2.43 -3.43 -2.19
CA CYS A 72 -3.39 -3.18 -1.13
C CYS A 72 -4.75 -3.82 -1.44
N VAL A 73 -5.27 -3.66 -2.66
CA VAL A 73 -6.53 -4.27 -3.11
C VAL A 73 -6.45 -5.80 -3.07
N ASP A 74 -5.34 -6.39 -3.55
CA ASP A 74 -5.12 -7.83 -3.53
C ASP A 74 -5.11 -8.36 -2.09
N ARG A 75 -4.45 -7.66 -1.16
CA ARG A 75 -4.46 -7.99 0.26
C ARG A 75 -5.87 -7.90 0.85
N LEU A 76 -6.60 -6.81 0.59
CA LEU A 76 -7.96 -6.63 1.11
C LEU A 76 -8.91 -7.75 0.63
N ASN A 77 -8.78 -8.14 -0.64
CA ASN A 77 -9.56 -9.24 -1.19
C ASN A 77 -9.14 -10.61 -0.62
N GLY A 78 -7.84 -10.85 -0.44
CA GLY A 78 -7.32 -12.11 0.08
C GLY A 78 -7.60 -12.33 1.57
N ASP A 79 -7.42 -11.29 2.39
CA ASP A 79 -7.50 -11.39 3.85
C ASP A 79 -8.93 -11.21 4.36
N PHE A 80 -9.76 -10.40 3.68
CA PHE A 80 -11.08 -9.99 4.19
C PHE A 80 -12.24 -10.24 3.23
N ALA A 81 -11.99 -10.84 2.06
CA ALA A 81 -12.99 -10.97 0.99
C ALA A 81 -13.66 -9.62 0.65
N ALA A 82 -12.87 -8.54 0.61
CA ALA A 82 -13.33 -7.16 0.51
C ALA A 82 -14.34 -6.89 -0.63
N ALA A 83 -14.19 -7.58 -1.77
CA ALA A 83 -15.14 -7.52 -2.89
C ALA A 83 -16.58 -8.01 -2.57
N THR A 84 -16.77 -8.71 -1.45
CA THR A 84 -18.05 -9.26 -1.01
C THR A 84 -18.68 -8.49 0.16
N LEU A 85 -17.97 -7.50 0.70
CA LEU A 85 -18.43 -6.70 1.84
C LEU A 85 -19.49 -5.69 1.39
N ASP A 86 -20.47 -5.46 2.26
CA ASP A 86 -21.47 -4.42 2.05
C ASP A 86 -20.91 -3.01 2.33
N ASP A 87 -21.58 -1.99 1.78
CA ASP A 87 -21.20 -0.58 1.97
C ASP A 87 -21.23 -0.13 3.44
N ALA A 88 -22.05 -0.73 4.30
CA ALA A 88 -22.12 -0.40 5.72
C ALA A 88 -20.86 -0.86 6.48
N VAL A 89 -20.23 -1.97 6.09
CA VAL A 89 -18.90 -2.35 6.60
C VAL A 89 -17.85 -1.32 6.18
N TRP A 90 -17.87 -0.91 4.90
CA TRP A 90 -16.95 0.11 4.39
C TRP A 90 -17.13 1.48 5.05
N GLN A 91 -18.35 1.87 5.40
CA GLN A 91 -18.63 3.12 6.14
C GLN A 91 -18.16 3.10 7.60
N ARG A 92 -17.81 1.93 8.13
CA ARG A 92 -17.31 1.76 9.50
C ARG A 92 -15.79 1.56 9.55
N ALA A 93 -15.16 1.26 8.41
CA ALA A 93 -13.71 1.19 8.27
C ALA A 93 -13.12 2.60 8.23
#